data_AF-A0A7Y8Q5F0-F1
#
_entry.id   AF-A0A7Y8Q5F0-F1
#
_cell.length_a   1.000
_cell.length_b   1.000
_cell.length_c   1.000
_cell.angle_alpha   90.00
_cell.angle_beta   90.00
_cell.angle_gamma   90.00
#
_symmetry.space_group_name_H-M   'P 1'
#
loop_
_entity.id
_entity.type
_entity.pdbx_description
1 polymer ?
#
loop_
_entity_poly.entity_id
_entity_poly.type
_entity_poly.pdbx_seq_one_letter_code
_entity_poly.pdbx_strand_id
1 'polypeptide(L)'
;MKPTISSLKFAQDFGICHSDLMKKIRNFNCSEDFTKRNFLLSTYKDSTGRTLDYFEITQQGFTFLISHTEWRINDQCIEIYTRVFEEMAQKISYEEQSLYTLLNKATLEYMLVDQGASNAGRNLQYLGKVAKPLLRKSILKIMDQLQLKLPFNDEGE
;
A
#
# COMPACT_ATOMS: atom_id res chain seq x y z
N MET A 1 2.71 10.73 -10.70
CA MET A 1 3.75 11.77 -10.85
C MET A 1 4.53 11.84 -9.55
N LYS A 2 5.87 11.86 -9.57
CA LYS A 2 6.64 12.00 -8.31
C LYS A 2 6.63 13.47 -7.89
N PRO A 3 6.39 13.81 -6.61
CA PRO A 3 6.47 15.18 -6.15
C PRO A 3 7.89 15.72 -6.30
N THR A 4 8.02 16.95 -6.81
CA THR A 4 9.29 17.66 -7.01
C THR A 4 9.25 19.06 -6.40
N ILE A 5 10.42 19.60 -6.11
CA ILE A 5 10.64 20.99 -5.73
C ILE A 5 11.60 21.64 -6.73
N SER A 6 11.33 22.88 -7.12
CA SER A 6 12.22 23.61 -8.01
C SER A 6 13.49 24.05 -7.26
N SER A 7 14.64 24.07 -7.95
CA SER A 7 15.89 24.56 -7.40
C SER A 7 15.83 26.05 -7.03
N LEU A 8 14.93 26.82 -7.64
CA LEU A 8 14.62 28.20 -7.26
C LEU A 8 14.01 28.28 -5.86
N LYS A 9 12.98 27.46 -5.58
CA LYS A 9 12.33 27.42 -4.27
C LYS A 9 13.28 26.91 -3.20
N PHE A 10 14.07 25.89 -3.52
CA PHE A 10 15.14 25.41 -2.65
C PHE A 10 16.12 26.54 -2.31
N ALA A 11 16.67 27.22 -3.31
CA ALA A 11 17.61 28.32 -3.10
C ALA A 11 17.02 29.42 -2.21
N GLN A 12 15.75 29.77 -2.42
CA GLN A 12 15.03 30.74 -1.61
C GLN A 12 14.86 30.30 -0.15
N ASP A 13 14.41 29.07 0.08
CA ASP A 13 14.09 28.56 1.43
C ASP A 13 15.34 28.37 2.29
N PHE A 14 16.45 28.04 1.67
CA PHE A 14 17.73 27.81 2.36
C PHE A 14 18.67 29.02 2.31
N GLY A 15 18.26 30.14 1.69
CA GLY A 15 19.07 31.35 1.58
C GLY A 15 20.38 31.15 0.79
N ILE A 16 20.35 30.29 -0.21
CA ILE A 16 21.52 29.92 -1.03
C ILE A 16 21.45 30.65 -2.37
N CYS A 17 22.59 31.09 -2.90
CA CYS A 17 22.67 31.59 -4.26
C CYS A 17 22.28 30.50 -5.27
N HIS A 18 21.24 30.74 -6.07
CA HIS A 18 20.75 29.78 -7.06
C HIS A 18 21.84 29.34 -8.05
N SER A 19 22.74 30.25 -8.46
CA SER A 19 23.85 29.90 -9.34
C SER A 19 24.81 28.88 -8.72
N ASP A 20 25.06 28.95 -7.42
CA ASP A 20 25.98 28.04 -6.73
C ASP A 20 25.34 26.66 -6.52
N LEU A 21 24.04 26.65 -6.24
CA LEU A 21 23.23 25.42 -6.22
C LEU A 21 23.27 24.71 -7.58
N MET A 22 23.05 25.44 -8.69
CA MET A 22 23.10 24.87 -10.04
C MET A 22 24.47 24.27 -10.37
N LYS A 23 25.56 24.95 -9.99
CA LYS A 23 26.93 24.42 -10.16
C LYS A 23 27.15 23.16 -9.32
N LYS A 24 26.70 23.15 -8.07
CA LYS A 24 26.83 21.99 -7.17
C LYS A 24 26.14 20.76 -7.76
N ILE A 25 24.90 20.91 -8.23
CA ILE A 25 24.13 19.81 -8.83
C ILE A 25 24.83 19.25 -10.08
N ARG A 26 25.36 20.12 -10.95
CA ARG A 26 26.09 19.70 -12.16
C ARG A 26 27.39 18.96 -11.87
N ASN A 27 27.97 19.17 -10.69
CA ASN A 27 29.26 18.61 -10.28
C ASN A 27 29.12 17.41 -9.34
N PHE A 28 27.93 16.84 -9.17
CA PHE A 28 27.78 15.65 -8.32
C PHE A 28 28.48 14.43 -8.91
N ASN A 29 29.36 13.83 -8.11
CA ASN A 29 29.96 12.52 -8.41
C ASN A 29 28.97 11.40 -8.07
N CYS A 30 27.92 11.23 -8.88
CA CYS A 30 26.97 10.12 -8.77
C CYS A 30 26.64 9.57 -10.16
N SER A 31 25.94 8.44 -10.22
CA SER A 31 25.63 7.81 -11.51
C SER A 31 24.75 8.71 -12.36
N GLU A 32 24.98 8.69 -13.67
CA GLU A 32 24.24 9.52 -14.63
C GLU A 32 22.72 9.23 -14.56
N ASP A 33 22.35 7.97 -14.34
CA ASP A 33 20.98 7.54 -14.12
C ASP A 33 20.35 8.16 -12.87
N PHE A 34 21.11 8.27 -11.77
CA PHE A 34 20.64 8.92 -10.56
C PHE A 34 20.39 10.40 -10.81
N THR A 35 21.33 11.07 -11.46
CA THR A 35 21.22 12.51 -11.78
C THR A 35 20.00 12.76 -12.66
N LYS A 36 19.84 12.02 -13.76
CA LYS A 36 18.72 12.18 -14.70
C LYS A 36 17.36 11.94 -14.05
N ARG A 37 17.27 11.01 -13.10
CA ARG A 37 16.01 10.67 -12.41
C ARG A 37 15.63 11.63 -11.29
N ASN A 38 16.62 12.27 -10.66
CA ASN A 38 16.40 13.04 -9.44
C ASN A 38 16.65 14.55 -9.58
N PHE A 39 17.29 14.99 -10.66
CA PHE A 39 17.56 16.38 -11.00
C PHE A 39 17.20 16.64 -12.47
N LEU A 40 15.91 16.83 -12.74
CA LEU A 40 15.43 17.06 -14.09
C LEU A 40 15.64 18.53 -14.49
N LEU A 41 16.42 18.78 -15.55
CA LEU A 41 16.65 20.13 -16.05
C LEU A 41 15.38 20.68 -16.71
N SER A 42 15.01 21.90 -16.38
CA SER A 42 13.85 22.62 -16.90
C SER A 42 14.19 24.10 -17.07
N THR A 43 13.32 24.85 -17.76
CA THR A 43 13.54 26.27 -18.05
C THR A 43 12.36 27.12 -17.62
N TYR A 44 12.63 28.36 -17.24
CA TYR A 44 11.62 29.36 -16.92
C TYR A 44 11.97 30.69 -17.58
N LYS A 45 10.98 31.56 -17.78
CA LYS A 45 11.19 32.95 -18.18
C LYS A 45 11.22 33.84 -16.95
N ASP A 46 12.25 34.65 -16.81
CA ASP A 46 12.34 35.65 -15.75
C ASP A 46 11.50 36.89 -16.07
N SER A 47 11.43 37.82 -15.12
CA SER A 47 10.72 39.09 -15.26
C SER A 47 11.30 40.01 -16.35
N THR A 48 12.52 39.74 -16.82
CA THR A 48 13.18 40.46 -17.91
C THR A 48 12.98 39.81 -19.28
N GLY A 49 12.26 38.68 -19.33
CA GLY A 49 11.99 37.91 -20.55
C GLY A 49 13.11 36.94 -20.94
N ARG A 50 14.15 36.78 -20.12
CA ARG A 50 15.24 35.84 -20.37
C ARG A 50 14.81 34.43 -19.98
N THR A 51 15.22 33.45 -20.78
CA THR A 51 15.05 32.03 -20.44
C THR A 51 16.22 31.57 -19.59
N LEU A 52 15.94 31.05 -18.40
CA LEU A 52 16.93 30.58 -17.44
C LEU A 52 16.65 29.13 -17.04
N ASP A 53 17.73 28.39 -16.76
CA ASP A 53 17.68 27.00 -16.33
C ASP A 53 17.35 26.87 -14.85
N TYR A 54 16.65 25.81 -14.49
CA TYR A 54 16.50 25.35 -13.11
C TYR A 54 16.34 23.82 -13.07
N PHE A 55 16.46 23.22 -11.89
CA PHE A 55 16.23 21.77 -11.72
C PHE A 55 14.91 21.53 -10.99
N GLU A 56 14.13 20.58 -11.46
CA GLU A 56 13.10 19.90 -10.67
C GLU A 56 13.76 18.77 -9.88
N ILE A 57 13.71 18.88 -8.56
CA ILE A 57 14.43 18.01 -7.63
C ILE A 57 13.43 17.07 -6.95
N THR A 58 13.67 15.77 -7.06
CA THR A 58 12.84 14.76 -6.37
C THR A 58 13.19 14.64 -4.90
N GLN A 59 12.40 13.86 -4.15
CA GLN A 59 12.72 13.58 -2.75
C GLN A 59 14.16 13.08 -2.55
N GLN A 60 14.54 12.09 -3.36
CA GLN A 60 15.85 11.44 -3.28
C GLN A 60 16.97 12.39 -3.70
N GLY A 61 16.72 13.23 -4.71
CA GLY A 61 17.67 14.26 -5.13
C GLY A 61 17.92 15.29 -4.04
N PHE A 62 16.88 15.71 -3.32
CA PHE A 62 17.00 16.63 -2.20
C PHE A 62 17.73 16.00 -1.02
N THR A 63 17.41 14.76 -0.62
CA THR A 63 18.14 14.05 0.44
C THR A 63 19.62 13.90 0.09
N PHE A 64 19.92 13.59 -1.17
CA PHE A 64 21.28 13.56 -1.68
C PHE A 64 21.96 14.93 -1.60
N LEU A 65 21.28 15.99 -2.02
CA LEU A 65 21.78 17.36 -1.99
C LEU A 65 22.12 17.82 -0.57
N ILE A 66 21.22 17.61 0.40
CA ILE A 66 21.47 17.94 1.81
C ILE A 66 22.66 17.15 2.35
N SER A 67 22.71 15.84 2.12
CA SER A 67 23.81 15.00 2.65
C SER A 67 25.18 15.32 2.05
N HIS A 68 25.23 15.95 0.87
CA HIS A 68 26.48 16.29 0.16
C HIS A 68 26.79 17.80 0.16
N THR A 69 26.11 18.57 1.01
CA THR A 69 26.34 20.02 1.15
C THR A 69 26.54 20.40 2.62
N GLU A 70 27.41 21.38 2.85
CA GLU A 70 27.70 21.93 4.18
C GLU A 70 26.81 23.13 4.53
N TRP A 71 25.68 23.28 3.83
CA TRP A 71 24.81 24.44 4.00
C TRP A 71 24.15 24.39 5.37
N ARG A 72 24.00 25.57 6.01
CA ARG A 72 23.31 25.72 7.30
C ARG A 72 21.81 25.49 7.12
N ILE A 73 21.46 24.23 6.97
CA ILE A 73 20.11 23.73 6.99
C ILE A 73 19.75 23.57 8.47
N ASN A 74 18.71 24.25 8.93
CA ASN A 74 18.23 24.08 10.31
C ASN A 74 17.44 22.76 10.43
N ASP A 75 17.46 22.17 11.62
CA ASP A 75 16.76 20.90 11.91
C ASP A 75 15.27 20.99 11.57
N GLN A 76 14.67 22.17 11.75
CA GLN A 76 13.27 22.46 11.41
C GLN A 76 12.97 22.34 9.90
N CYS A 77 13.87 22.75 9.01
CA CYS A 77 13.65 22.56 7.57
C CYS A 77 13.73 21.08 7.19
N ILE A 78 14.62 20.31 7.81
CA ILE A 78 14.70 18.86 7.59
C ILE A 78 13.43 18.17 8.09
N GLU A 79 12.91 18.57 9.24
CA GLU A 79 11.68 18.04 9.83
C GLU A 79 10.44 18.38 8.99
N ILE A 80 10.28 19.65 8.59
CA ILE A 80 9.18 20.09 7.73
C ILE A 80 9.21 19.34 6.40
N TYR A 81 10.39 19.22 5.79
CA TYR A 81 10.58 18.49 4.55
C TYR A 81 10.24 17.02 4.69
N THR A 82 10.76 16.34 5.72
CA THR A 82 10.49 14.93 5.99
C THR A 82 8.99 14.69 6.13
N ARG A 83 8.31 15.52 6.93
CA ARG A 83 6.85 15.47 7.12
C ARG A 83 6.09 15.69 5.82
N VAL A 84 6.43 16.70 5.02
CA VAL A 84 5.74 16.98 3.75
C VAL A 84 5.86 15.79 2.79
N PHE A 85 7.01 15.15 2.73
CA PHE A 85 7.18 13.96 1.88
C PHE A 85 6.50 12.72 2.44
N GLU A 86 6.46 12.52 3.75
CA GLU A 86 5.65 11.46 4.38
C GLU A 86 4.15 11.68 4.10
N GLU A 87 3.64 12.89 4.24
CA GLU A 87 2.25 13.24 3.91
C GLU A 87 1.94 13.03 2.42
N MET A 88 2.88 13.37 1.52
CA MET A 88 2.75 13.10 0.09
C MET A 88 2.77 11.59 -0.21
N ALA A 89 3.65 10.83 0.46
CA ALA A 89 3.71 9.37 0.34
C ALA A 89 2.43 8.70 0.88
N GLN A 90 1.87 9.21 1.99
CA GLN A 90 0.60 8.78 2.54
C GLN A 90 -0.58 9.10 1.60
N LYS A 91 -0.58 10.28 0.97
CA LYS A 91 -1.58 10.64 -0.04
C LYS A 91 -1.51 9.75 -1.29
N ILE A 92 -0.31 9.41 -1.76
CA ILE A 92 -0.11 8.49 -2.90
C ILE A 92 -0.51 7.06 -2.50
N SER A 93 -0.17 6.62 -1.27
CA SER A 93 -0.64 5.37 -0.68
C SER A 93 -2.17 5.29 -0.63
N TYR A 94 -2.86 6.41 -0.42
CA TYR A 94 -4.32 6.48 -0.34
C TYR A 94 -4.99 6.34 -1.72
N GLU A 95 -4.34 6.77 -2.80
CA GLU A 95 -4.88 6.63 -4.18
C GLU A 95 -4.70 5.21 -4.74
N GLU A 96 -3.54 4.57 -4.54
CA GLU A 96 -3.29 3.18 -4.97
C GLU A 96 -4.09 2.16 -4.14
N GLN A 97 -4.23 2.38 -2.83
CA GLN A 97 -5.00 1.46 -1.99
C GLN A 97 -6.50 1.51 -2.26
N SER A 98 -7.07 2.59 -2.82
CA SER A 98 -8.53 2.65 -3.06
C SER A 98 -8.98 1.80 -4.26
N LEU A 99 -8.25 1.80 -5.38
CA LEU A 99 -8.59 1.05 -6.59
C LEU A 99 -8.25 -0.43 -6.46
N TYR A 100 -7.11 -0.79 -5.86
CA TYR A 100 -6.83 -2.19 -5.54
C TYR A 100 -7.81 -2.74 -4.50
N THR A 101 -8.24 -1.94 -3.51
CA THR A 101 -9.30 -2.36 -2.58
C THR A 101 -10.64 -2.54 -3.29
N LEU A 102 -11.01 -1.62 -4.19
CA LEU A 102 -12.24 -1.74 -4.99
C LEU A 102 -12.19 -2.94 -5.94
N LEU A 103 -11.05 -3.17 -6.59
CA LEU A 103 -10.80 -4.30 -7.48
C LEU A 103 -10.80 -5.62 -6.71
N ASN A 104 -10.09 -5.69 -5.58
CA ASN A 104 -10.06 -6.87 -4.72
C ASN A 104 -11.45 -7.19 -4.18
N LYS A 105 -12.23 -6.17 -3.79
CA LYS A 105 -13.63 -6.33 -3.36
C LYS A 105 -14.52 -6.86 -4.48
N ALA A 106 -14.49 -6.24 -5.66
CA ALA A 106 -15.28 -6.69 -6.81
C ALA A 106 -14.88 -8.10 -7.27
N THR A 107 -13.59 -8.42 -7.21
CA THR A 107 -13.03 -9.72 -7.57
C THR A 107 -13.43 -10.81 -6.56
N LEU A 108 -13.44 -10.49 -5.26
CA LEU A 108 -13.96 -11.36 -4.21
C LEU A 108 -15.47 -11.58 -4.34
N GLU A 109 -16.25 -10.53 -4.61
CA GLU A 109 -17.71 -10.63 -4.82
C GLU A 109 -18.03 -11.51 -6.02
N TYR A 110 -17.32 -11.35 -7.14
CA TYR A 110 -17.45 -12.21 -8.32
C TYR A 110 -17.12 -13.67 -8.01
N MET A 111 -15.98 -13.93 -7.35
CA MET A 111 -15.58 -15.30 -6.97
C MET A 111 -16.57 -15.95 -6.00
N LEU A 112 -17.15 -15.20 -5.07
CA LEU A 112 -18.16 -15.71 -4.12
C LEU A 112 -19.46 -16.09 -4.84
N VAL A 113 -19.88 -15.31 -5.83
CA VAL A 113 -21.07 -15.61 -6.64
C VAL A 113 -20.81 -16.81 -7.56
N ASP A 114 -19.65 -16.87 -8.19
CA ASP A 114 -19.23 -17.97 -9.07
C ASP A 114 -19.09 -19.30 -8.29
N GLN A 115 -18.51 -19.24 -7.08
CA GLN A 115 -18.45 -20.40 -6.18
C GLN A 115 -19.77 -20.72 -5.49
N GLY A 116 -20.74 -19.80 -5.43
CA GLY A 116 -22.06 -20.03 -4.84
C GLY A 116 -22.81 -21.17 -5.53
N ALA A 117 -22.74 -21.25 -6.86
CA ALA A 117 -23.34 -22.33 -7.64
C ALA A 117 -22.63 -23.69 -7.42
N SER A 118 -21.30 -23.68 -7.29
CA SER A 118 -20.48 -24.90 -7.12
C SER A 118 -20.51 -25.44 -5.67
N ASN A 119 -20.49 -24.56 -4.68
CA ASN A 119 -20.52 -24.91 -3.26
C ASN A 119 -21.91 -25.33 -2.79
N ALA A 120 -23.00 -24.81 -3.38
CA ALA A 120 -24.35 -25.31 -3.10
C ALA A 120 -24.49 -26.81 -3.45
N GLY A 121 -23.99 -27.23 -4.61
CA GLY A 121 -23.99 -28.64 -5.03
C GLY A 121 -23.11 -29.54 -4.14
N ARG A 122 -21.89 -29.10 -3.81
CA ARG A 122 -20.98 -29.85 -2.93
C ARG A 122 -21.48 -29.94 -1.49
N ASN A 123 -22.06 -28.86 -0.96
CA ASN A 123 -22.66 -28.84 0.37
C ASN A 123 -23.90 -29.74 0.46
N LEU A 124 -24.79 -29.71 -0.54
CA LEU A 124 -25.92 -30.65 -0.62
C LEU A 124 -25.46 -32.11 -0.65
N GLN A 125 -24.40 -32.40 -1.41
CA GLN A 125 -23.83 -33.74 -1.47
C GLN A 125 -23.21 -34.18 -0.14
N TYR A 126 -22.45 -33.32 0.53
CA TYR A 126 -21.87 -33.60 1.85
C TYR A 126 -22.95 -33.78 2.93
N LEU A 127 -23.91 -32.86 3.00
CA LEU A 127 -25.01 -32.92 3.97
C LEU A 127 -25.86 -34.19 3.77
N GLY A 128 -26.17 -34.54 2.52
CA GLY A 128 -26.96 -35.72 2.18
C GLY A 128 -26.22 -37.05 2.40
N LYS A 129 -24.97 -37.16 1.93
CA LYS A 129 -24.23 -38.43 1.93
C LYS A 129 -23.40 -38.68 3.18
N VAL A 130 -23.05 -37.64 3.95
CA VAL A 130 -22.12 -37.75 5.09
C VAL A 130 -22.77 -37.31 6.39
N ALA A 131 -23.28 -36.08 6.47
CA ALA A 131 -23.78 -35.54 7.74
C ALA A 131 -25.07 -36.22 8.21
N LYS A 132 -26.07 -36.37 7.32
CA LYS A 132 -27.38 -36.95 7.66
C LYS A 132 -27.30 -38.42 8.15
N PRO A 133 -26.52 -39.32 7.51
CA PRO A 133 -26.35 -40.69 8.01
C PRO A 133 -25.66 -40.75 9.39
N LEU A 134 -24.63 -39.93 9.61
CA LEU A 134 -23.90 -39.89 10.88
C LEU A 134 -24.80 -39.40 12.02
N LEU A 135 -25.53 -38.31 11.80
CA LEU A 135 -26.48 -37.78 12.78
C LEU A 135 -27.60 -38.78 13.06
N ARG A 136 -28.11 -39.49 12.03
CA ARG A 136 -29.10 -40.56 12.22
C ARG A 136 -28.56 -41.70 13.08
N LYS A 137 -27.30 -42.12 12.87
CA LYS A 137 -26.65 -43.15 13.69
C LYS A 137 -26.47 -42.69 15.14
N SER A 138 -26.08 -41.44 15.36
CA SER A 138 -25.97 -40.85 16.69
C SER A 138 -27.33 -40.79 17.39
N ILE A 139 -28.39 -40.38 16.70
CA ILE A 139 -29.76 -40.37 17.23
C ILE A 139 -30.20 -41.78 17.61
N LEU A 140 -29.98 -42.79 16.75
CA LEU A 140 -30.33 -44.18 17.06
C LEU A 140 -29.57 -44.71 18.28
N LYS A 141 -28.28 -44.37 18.42
CA LYS A 141 -27.48 -44.73 19.58
C LYS A 141 -28.01 -44.09 20.86
N ILE A 142 -28.41 -42.81 20.79
CA ILE A 142 -29.02 -42.11 21.93
C ILE A 142 -30.38 -42.71 22.25
N MET A 143 -31.20 -43.06 21.25
CA MET A 143 -32.49 -43.73 21.45
C MET A 143 -32.34 -45.12 22.07
N ASP A 144 -31.32 -45.89 21.68
CA ASP A 144 -30.98 -47.18 22.30
C ASP A 144 -30.56 -47.03 23.77
N GLN A 145 -29.81 -45.96 24.08
CA GLN A 145 -29.44 -45.64 25.46
C GLN A 145 -30.61 -45.09 26.30
N LEU A 146 -31.58 -44.46 25.66
CA LEU A 146 -32.80 -43.93 26.28
C LEU A 146 -33.93 -44.96 26.34
N GLN A 147 -33.88 -46.03 25.55
CA GLN A 147 -34.69 -47.21 25.78
C GLN A 147 -34.28 -47.77 27.14
N LEU A 148 -35.05 -47.41 28.16
CA LEU A 148 -35.16 -48.16 29.40
C LEU A 148 -35.10 -49.64 29.02
N LYS A 149 -34.08 -50.36 29.50
CA LYS A 149 -34.18 -51.80 29.60
C LYS A 149 -35.38 -52.06 30.50
N LEU A 150 -36.55 -52.28 29.88
CA LEU A 150 -37.67 -52.90 30.56
C LEU A 150 -37.09 -54.20 31.12
N PRO A 151 -37.07 -54.38 32.45
CA PRO A 151 -36.72 -55.67 33.00
C PRO A 151 -37.85 -56.59 32.60
N PHE A 152 -37.65 -57.39 31.55
CA PHE A 152 -38.36 -58.65 31.46
C PHE A 152 -37.75 -59.54 32.54
N ASN A 153 -38.22 -59.34 33.78
CA ASN A 153 -38.34 -60.43 34.73
C ASN A 153 -39.53 -61.25 34.23
N ASP A 154 -39.27 -62.13 33.25
CA ASP A 154 -40.04 -63.38 33.20
C ASP A 154 -39.36 -64.31 34.21
N GLU A 155 -39.65 -64.07 35.50
CA GLU A 155 -39.71 -65.18 36.45
C GLU A 155 -40.96 -65.98 36.11
N GLY A 156 -40.81 -67.30 36.13
CA GLY A 156 -41.67 -68.21 35.39
C GLY A 156 -43.10 -68.33 35.89
N GLU A 157 -43.91 -68.91 35.00
CA GLU A 157 -44.80 -70.02 35.32
C GLU A 157 -44.70 -71.06 34.19
#